data_AF-W2CW96-F1
#
_entry.id   AF-W2CW96-F1
#
_cell.length_a   1.000
_cell.length_b   1.000
_cell.length_c   1.000
_cell.angle_alpha   90.00
_cell.angle_beta   90.00
_cell.angle_gamma   90.00
#
_symmetry.space_group_name_H-M   'P 1'
#
loop_
_entity.id
_entity.type
_entity.pdbx_description
1 polymer ?
#
loop_
_entity_poly.entity_id
_entity_poly.type
_entity_poly.pdbx_seq_one_letter_code
_entity_poly.pdbx_strand_id
1 'polypeptide(L)'
;SLWVNVAQWQSKRQYADDALKFRTIRSWGGCNANDILWLNKVFDLHRDEKAIEWVRKQADGYDTSLKTVADSLMQESVKSESD
;
A
#
# COMPACT_ATOMS: atom_id res chain seq x y z
N SER A 1 9.49 8.12 -30.29
CA SER A 1 10.27 9.30 -29.88
C SER A 1 10.68 9.15 -28.42
N LEU A 2 11.87 9.64 -28.03
CA LEU A 2 12.41 9.49 -26.66
C LEU A 2 11.50 10.13 -25.59
N TRP A 3 10.83 11.24 -25.91
CA TRP A 3 9.91 11.96 -25.03
C TRP A 3 8.70 11.14 -24.58
N VAL A 4 8.11 10.35 -25.47
CA VAL A 4 6.95 9.49 -25.14
C VAL A 4 7.35 8.43 -24.11
N ASN A 5 8.57 7.90 -24.21
CA ASN A 5 9.08 6.90 -23.27
C ASN A 5 9.31 7.49 -21.86
N VAL A 6 9.89 8.69 -21.78
CA VAL A 6 10.11 9.38 -20.48
C VAL A 6 8.79 9.69 -19.78
N ALA A 7 7.80 10.25 -20.51
CA ALA A 7 6.49 10.56 -19.94
C ALA A 7 5.75 9.29 -19.47
N GLN A 8 5.88 8.19 -20.24
CA GLN A 8 5.31 6.90 -19.86
C GLN A 8 5.96 6.33 -18.59
N TRP A 9 7.29 6.41 -18.47
CA TRP A 9 8.01 5.97 -17.27
C TRP A 9 7.59 6.76 -16.02
N GLN A 10 7.49 8.09 -16.13
CA GLN A 10 7.04 8.94 -15.03
C GLN A 10 5.61 8.60 -14.59
N SER A 11 4.70 8.41 -15.55
CA SER A 11 3.30 8.05 -15.26
C SER A 11 3.19 6.70 -14.55
N LYS A 12 3.95 5.68 -14.99
CA LYS A 12 3.98 4.36 -14.34
C LYS A 12 4.49 4.43 -12.90
N ARG A 13 5.49 5.28 -12.65
CA ARG A 13 6.03 5.50 -11.31
C ARG A 13 5.01 6.17 -10.39
N GLN A 14 4.37 7.24 -10.86
CA GLN A 14 3.31 7.93 -10.11
C GLN A 14 2.17 6.97 -9.74
N TYR A 15 1.71 6.16 -10.69
CA TYR A 15 0.68 5.15 -10.43
C TYR A 15 1.09 4.15 -9.34
N ALA A 16 2.33 3.66 -9.37
CA ALA A 16 2.83 2.73 -8.36
C ALA A 16 2.94 3.39 -6.97
N ASP A 17 3.37 4.65 -6.92
CA ASP A 17 3.49 5.42 -5.69
C ASP A 17 2.11 5.73 -5.09
N ASP A 18 1.14 6.14 -5.91
CA ASP A 18 -0.24 6.39 -5.47
C ASP A 18 -0.94 5.12 -4.97
N ALA A 19 -0.78 4.00 -5.69
CA ALA A 19 -1.29 2.70 -5.24
C ALA A 19 -0.72 2.31 -3.87
N LEU A 20 0.57 2.59 -3.63
CA LEU A 20 1.20 2.35 -2.34
C LEU A 20 0.64 3.29 -1.24
N LYS A 21 0.46 4.59 -1.53
CA LYS A 21 -0.17 5.55 -0.61
C LYS A 21 -1.55 5.03 -0.14
N PHE A 22 -2.39 4.55 -1.05
CA PHE A 22 -3.71 4.00 -0.70
C PHE A 22 -3.64 2.73 0.14
N ARG A 23 -2.77 1.78 -0.20
CA ARG A 23 -2.57 0.55 0.59
C ARG A 23 -2.14 0.88 2.02
N THR A 24 -1.24 1.83 2.18
CA THR A 24 -0.78 2.27 3.50
C THR A 24 -1.90 2.96 4.29
N ILE A 25 -2.66 3.88 3.69
CA ILE A 25 -3.81 4.51 4.37
C ILE A 25 -4.82 3.46 4.84
N ARG A 26 -5.08 2.43 4.02
CA ARG A 26 -5.91 1.29 4.42
C ARG A 26 -5.32 0.55 5.61
N SER A 27 -4.01 0.29 5.62
CA SER A 27 -3.33 -0.40 6.73
C SER A 27 -3.41 0.35 8.05
N TRP A 28 -3.54 1.67 8.01
CA TRP A 28 -3.70 2.51 9.19
C TRP A 28 -5.14 2.57 9.72
N GLY A 29 -6.12 2.02 8.99
CA GLY A 29 -7.53 2.06 9.39
C GLY A 29 -8.16 3.46 9.30
N GLY A 30 -7.51 4.39 8.58
CA GLY A 30 -7.85 5.80 8.49
C GLY A 30 -6.60 6.66 8.42
N CYS A 31 -6.75 7.94 8.07
CA CYS A 31 -5.65 8.89 8.10
C CYS A 31 -6.17 10.29 8.43
N ASN A 32 -5.33 11.11 9.06
CA ASN A 32 -5.57 12.52 9.28
C ASN A 32 -4.79 13.37 8.26
N ALA A 33 -5.02 14.69 8.27
CA ALA A 33 -4.36 15.60 7.33
C ALA A 33 -2.82 15.62 7.45
N ASN A 34 -2.26 15.42 8.64
CA ASN A 34 -0.82 15.35 8.84
C ASN A 34 -0.22 14.07 8.25
N ASP A 35 -0.93 12.95 8.33
CA ASP A 35 -0.49 11.68 7.74
C ASP A 35 -0.41 11.79 6.21
N ILE A 36 -1.43 12.41 5.60
CA ILE A 36 -1.45 12.68 4.15
C ILE A 36 -0.32 13.65 3.77
N LEU A 37 -0.13 14.71 4.54
CA LEU A 37 0.94 15.68 4.29
C LEU A 37 2.33 15.03 4.39
N TRP A 38 2.52 14.14 5.37
CA TRP A 38 3.76 13.39 5.52
C TRP A 38 3.99 12.45 4.34
N LEU A 39 2.98 11.69 3.91
CA LEU A 39 3.08 10.83 2.72
C LEU A 39 3.45 11.64 1.47
N ASN A 40 2.83 12.78 1.22
CA ASN A 40 3.18 13.62 0.07
C ASN A 40 4.61 14.16 0.17
N LYS A 41 5.09 14.52 1.37
CA LYS A 41 6.50 14.91 1.56
C LYS A 41 7.46 13.77 1.25
N VAL A 42 7.14 12.55 1.70
CA VAL A 42 7.94 11.34 1.50
C VAL A 42 8.04 10.96 0.03
N PHE A 43 6.95 11.03 -0.74
CA PHE A 43 6.93 10.59 -2.14
C PHE A 43 7.29 11.69 -3.13
N ASP A 44 6.78 12.92 -2.94
CA ASP A 44 6.73 13.92 -4.00
C ASP A 44 7.83 14.99 -3.89
N LEU A 45 8.27 15.35 -2.67
CA LEU A 45 9.22 16.47 -2.46
C LEU A 45 10.69 16.04 -2.41
N HIS A 46 11.03 15.02 -1.63
CA HIS A 46 12.42 14.57 -1.47
C HIS A 46 12.65 13.10 -1.83
N ARG A 47 11.57 12.40 -2.20
CA ARG A 47 11.51 10.96 -2.40
C ARG A 47 12.46 10.19 -1.47
N ASP A 48 12.08 10.11 -0.21
CA ASP A 48 12.86 9.39 0.80
C ASP A 48 12.68 7.89 0.63
N GLU A 49 13.65 7.24 0.00
CA GLU A 49 13.57 5.81 -0.32
C GLU A 49 13.47 4.91 0.92
N LYS A 50 14.08 5.30 2.04
CA LYS A 50 14.01 4.53 3.29
C LYS A 50 12.63 4.65 3.90
N ALA A 51 12.04 5.84 3.89
CA ALA A 51 10.66 6.05 4.32
C ALA A 51 9.67 5.30 3.42
N ILE A 52 9.88 5.30 2.09
CA ILE A 52 9.05 4.56 1.14
C ILE A 52 9.15 3.04 1.38
N GLU A 53 10.35 2.52 1.65
CA GLU A 53 10.53 1.10 1.99
C GLU A 53 9.79 0.75 3.29
N TRP A 54 9.85 1.62 4.30
CA TRP A 54 9.11 1.45 5.53
C TRP A 54 7.58 1.45 5.31
N VAL A 55 7.07 2.41 4.52
CA VAL A 55 5.66 2.50 4.10
C VAL A 55 5.20 1.21 3.41
N ARG A 56 6.05 0.66 2.53
CA ARG A 56 5.79 -0.62 1.86
C ARG A 56 5.71 -1.79 2.84
N LYS A 57 6.66 -1.92 3.78
CA LYS A 57 6.63 -2.97 4.79
C LYS A 57 5.38 -2.92 5.68
N GLN A 58 4.91 -1.72 6.02
CA GLN A 58 3.67 -1.54 6.77
C GLN A 58 2.45 -2.04 5.98
N ALA A 59 2.30 -1.61 4.73
CA ALA A 59 1.20 -2.03 3.87
C ALA A 59 1.21 -3.54 3.61
N ASP A 60 2.37 -4.11 3.25
CA ASP A 60 2.53 -5.53 2.97
C ASP A 60 2.30 -6.39 4.22
N GLY A 61 2.75 -5.92 5.39
CA GLY A 61 2.52 -6.58 6.67
C GLY A 61 1.03 -6.66 7.02
N TYR A 62 0.32 -5.54 6.88
CA TYR A 62 -1.13 -5.50 7.10
C TYR A 62 -1.89 -6.42 6.14
N ASP A 63 -1.58 -6.37 4.84
CA ASP A 63 -2.23 -7.23 3.83
C ASP A 63 -1.99 -8.72 4.13
N THR A 64 -0.78 -9.07 4.60
CA THR A 64 -0.45 -10.45 5.01
C THR A 64 -1.26 -10.87 6.22
N SER A 65 -1.31 -10.05 7.27
CA SER A 65 -2.11 -10.34 8.47
C SER A 65 -3.60 -10.45 8.15
N LEU A 66 -4.13 -9.55 7.31
CA LEU A 66 -5.52 -9.58 6.87
C LEU A 66 -5.83 -10.88 6.11
N LYS A 67 -4.93 -11.31 5.23
CA LYS A 67 -5.08 -12.58 4.52
C LYS A 67 -5.09 -13.76 5.48
N THR A 68 -4.16 -13.82 6.44
CA THR A 68 -4.12 -14.90 7.43
C THR A 68 -5.41 -15.01 8.25
N VAL A 69 -5.97 -13.87 8.66
CA VAL A 69 -7.26 -13.84 9.36
C VAL A 69 -8.39 -14.32 8.45
N ALA A 70 -8.43 -13.86 7.20
CA ALA A 70 -9.46 -14.28 6.25
C ALA A 70 -9.39 -15.80 5.96
N ASP A 71 -8.20 -16.35 5.73
CA ASP A 71 -8.00 -17.78 5.48
C ASP A 71 -8.44 -18.62 6.69
N SER A 72 -8.17 -18.13 7.90
CA SER A 72 -8.57 -18.80 9.15
C SER A 72 -10.10 -18.83 9.33
N LEU A 73 -10.79 -17.72 9.01
CA LEU A 73 -12.25 -17.65 9.06
C LEU A 73 -12.91 -18.59 8.04
N MET A 74 -12.37 -18.68 6.82
CA MET A 74 -12.86 -19.62 5.81
C MET A 74 -12.66 -21.07 6.23
N GLN A 75 -11.56 -21.39 6.91
CA GLN A 75 -11.32 -22.74 7.41
C GLN A 75 -12.30 -23.11 8.54
N GLU A 76 -12.60 -22.18 9.44
CA GLU A 76 -13.57 -22.37 10.51
C GLU A 76 -14.99 -22.60 9.96
N SER A 77 -15.41 -21.81 8.96
CA SER A 77 -16.73 -21.96 8.36
C SER A 77 -16.92 -23.32 7.70
N VAL A 78 -15.92 -23.80 6.94
CA VAL A 78 -15.96 -25.14 6.31
C VAL A 78 -16.03 -26.25 7.36
N LYS A 79 -15.29 -26.12 8.47
CA LYS A 79 -15.35 -27.10 9.56
C LYS A 79 -16.74 -27.15 10.20
N SER A 80 -17.38 -26.00 10.42
CA SER A 80 -18.72 -25.91 11.02
C SER A 80 -19.84 -26.46 10.13
N GLU A 81 -19.67 -26.49 8.81
CA GLU A 81 -20.64 -27.07 7.86
C GLU A 81 -20.52 -28.60 7.75
N SER A 82 -19.46 -29.18 8.29
CA SER A 82 -19.16 -30.62 8.22
C SER A 82 -19.71 -31.42 9.41
N ASP A 83 -20.14 -30.73 10.48
CA ASP A 83 -20.67 -31.28 11.74
C ASP A 83 -22.21 -31.16 11.78
#